data_AF-A0A6C7NV32-F1
#
_entry.id   AF-A0A6C7NV32-F1
#
_cell.length_a   1.000
_cell.length_b   1.000
_cell.length_c   1.000
_cell.angle_alpha   90.00
_cell.angle_beta   90.00
_cell.angle_gamma   90.00
#
_symmetry.space_group_name_H-M   'P 1'
#
loop_
_entity.id
_entity.type
_entity.pdbx_description
1 polymer ?
#
loop_
_entity_poly.entity_id
_entity_poly.type
_entity_poly.pdbx_seq_one_letter_code
_entity_poly.pdbx_strand_id
1 'polypeptide(L)'
;MLIAKIAPWYVDGVIDNSGSALPPLNYILGREMEHSYGDYYEDFPHNRIIFFLKTHWTLKENSPYFFNNENYFIRTLLNKDHLILQSQKNKNIIYVSYHSDKDPLTPANFKQQTMQILKILGYDVSLNLIDENKIDGKFIKNLDHGCGIPDKALFRKELPLMLEKLQGRKSFMQENSISYPCGNKVFIFKDVGDKFELVIKD
;
A
#
# COMPACT_ATOMS: atom_id res chain seq x y z
N MET A 1 4.71 -1.55 0.62
CA MET A 1 4.81 -0.68 -0.59
C MET A 1 4.87 0.83 -0.29
N LEU A 2 4.16 1.35 0.73
CA LEU A 2 4.09 2.81 0.99
C LEU A 2 5.45 3.47 1.24
N ILE A 3 6.35 2.82 2.01
CA ILE A 3 7.68 3.39 2.29
C ILE A 3 8.50 3.61 1.01
N ALA A 4 8.36 2.73 0.02
CA ALA A 4 9.03 2.88 -1.27
C ALA A 4 8.54 4.13 -2.02
N LYS A 5 7.29 4.55 -1.80
CA LYS A 5 6.74 5.80 -2.35
C LYS A 5 7.27 7.02 -1.59
N ILE A 6 7.28 6.99 -0.27
CA ILE A 6 7.68 8.15 0.56
C ILE A 6 9.20 8.40 0.52
N ALA A 7 9.99 7.33 0.57
CA ALA A 7 11.44 7.39 0.68
C ALA A 7 12.12 6.31 -0.17
N PRO A 8 11.95 6.32 -1.51
CA PRO A 8 12.48 5.28 -2.40
C PRO A 8 13.98 5.02 -2.25
N TRP A 9 14.77 6.02 -1.89
CA TRP A 9 16.22 5.93 -1.69
C TRP A 9 16.66 5.12 -0.46
N TYR A 10 15.75 4.81 0.47
CA TYR A 10 16.03 3.94 1.63
C TYR A 10 15.53 2.50 1.47
N VAL A 11 15.03 2.16 0.29
CA VAL A 11 14.39 0.86 0.06
C VAL A 11 15.17 0.10 -1.00
N ASP A 12 15.69 -1.07 -0.63
CA ASP A 12 16.31 -2.01 -1.58
C ASP A 12 15.34 -3.13 -1.98
N GLY A 13 14.36 -3.42 -1.13
CA GLY A 13 13.36 -4.44 -1.40
C GLY A 13 12.07 -4.25 -0.60
N VAL A 14 10.98 -4.76 -1.16
CA VAL A 14 9.63 -4.74 -0.58
C VAL A 14 9.06 -6.15 -0.62
N ILE A 15 8.79 -6.71 0.56
CA ILE A 15 7.99 -7.92 0.73
C ILE A 15 6.60 -7.46 1.20
N ASP A 16 5.57 -7.82 0.43
CA ASP A 16 4.21 -7.33 0.61
C ASP A 16 3.21 -8.49 0.61
N ASN A 17 2.20 -8.44 1.46
CA ASN A 17 1.10 -9.41 1.48
C ASN A 17 -0.23 -8.67 1.55
N SER A 18 -1.07 -8.85 0.54
CA SER A 18 -2.38 -8.22 0.40
C SER A 18 -2.39 -6.69 0.57
N GLY A 19 -1.27 -6.00 0.36
CA GLY A 19 -1.21 -4.54 0.53
C GLY A 19 -2.14 -3.83 -0.45
N SER A 20 -3.07 -3.00 0.02
CA SER A 20 -4.02 -2.34 -0.90
C SER A 20 -3.33 -1.39 -1.87
N ALA A 21 -3.70 -1.46 -3.14
CA ALA A 21 -3.18 -0.56 -4.18
C ALA A 21 -3.93 0.79 -4.22
N LEU A 22 -5.19 0.81 -3.77
CA LEU A 22 -6.01 2.01 -3.59
C LEU A 22 -6.24 2.25 -2.10
N PRO A 23 -6.44 3.50 -1.64
CA PRO A 23 -6.67 3.76 -0.22
C PRO A 23 -8.03 3.16 0.20
N PRO A 24 -8.07 2.33 1.25
CA PRO A 24 -9.33 1.76 1.76
C PRO A 24 -10.15 2.86 2.46
N LEU A 25 -11.11 3.44 1.74
CA LEU A 25 -11.88 4.61 2.19
C LEU A 25 -12.68 4.37 3.47
N ASN A 26 -13.11 3.13 3.74
CA ASN A 26 -13.82 2.78 4.97
C ASN A 26 -13.00 3.13 6.23
N TYR A 27 -11.67 2.98 6.20
CA TYR A 27 -10.80 3.35 7.33
C TYR A 27 -10.43 4.83 7.38
N ILE A 28 -10.76 5.60 6.34
CA ILE A 28 -10.45 7.04 6.23
C ILE A 28 -11.68 7.88 6.57
N LEU A 29 -12.83 7.53 5.99
CA LEU A 29 -14.09 8.25 6.06
C LEU A 29 -15.10 7.60 7.02
N GLY A 30 -14.84 6.36 7.45
CA GLY A 30 -15.62 5.69 8.49
C GLY A 30 -17.10 5.65 8.18
N ARG A 31 -17.91 6.21 9.08
CA ARG A 31 -19.38 6.25 9.00
C ARG A 31 -19.93 6.99 7.78
N GLU A 32 -19.14 7.89 7.17
CA GLU A 32 -19.61 8.67 6.02
C GLU A 32 -19.58 7.85 4.70
N MET A 33 -19.05 6.62 4.72
CA MET A 33 -19.15 5.68 3.61
C MET A 33 -20.50 4.95 3.63
N GLU A 34 -21.20 4.94 2.48
CA GLU A 34 -22.54 4.34 2.31
C GLU A 34 -22.62 2.86 2.71
N HIS A 35 -21.51 2.12 2.53
CA HIS A 35 -21.41 0.68 2.85
C HIS A 35 -20.34 0.41 3.91
N SER A 36 -20.20 1.30 4.90
CA SER A 36 -19.25 1.12 5.98
C SER A 36 -19.68 -0.02 6.91
N TYR A 37 -18.81 -1.00 7.10
CA TYR A 37 -19.06 -2.15 7.99
C TYR A 37 -18.87 -1.82 9.48
N GLY A 38 -18.45 -0.59 9.80
CA GLY A 38 -18.01 -0.20 11.14
C GLY A 38 -16.65 -0.78 11.49
N ASP A 39 -16.06 -0.30 12.58
CA ASP A 39 -14.81 -0.83 13.13
C ASP A 39 -15.08 -2.05 14.02
N TYR A 40 -16.29 -2.14 14.57
CA TYR A 40 -16.77 -3.23 15.39
C TYR A 40 -18.30 -3.31 15.28
N TYR A 41 -18.87 -4.50 15.42
CA TYR A 41 -20.30 -4.68 15.50
C TYR A 41 -20.67 -5.77 16.50
N GLU A 42 -21.84 -5.60 17.11
CA GLU A 42 -22.48 -6.61 17.95
C GLU A 42 -23.79 -7.02 17.29
N ASP A 43 -23.92 -8.32 17.04
CA ASP A 43 -25.12 -8.93 16.49
C ASP A 43 -26.02 -9.45 17.63
N PHE A 44 -27.30 -9.08 17.55
CA PHE A 44 -28.37 -9.55 18.42
C PHE A 44 -29.45 -10.25 17.56
N PRO A 45 -30.34 -11.06 18.15
CA PRO A 45 -31.33 -11.81 17.38
C PRO A 45 -32.22 -11.00 16.41
N HIS A 46 -32.43 -9.71 16.70
CA HIS A 46 -33.33 -8.84 15.92
C HIS A 46 -32.72 -7.48 15.54
N ASN A 47 -31.46 -7.22 15.89
CA ASN A 47 -30.79 -5.95 15.58
C ASN A 47 -29.27 -6.12 15.57
N ARG A 48 -28.58 -5.16 14.95
CA ARG A 48 -27.12 -5.03 14.98
C ARG A 48 -26.76 -3.65 15.52
N ILE A 49 -25.78 -3.59 16.41
CA ILE A 49 -25.15 -2.33 16.82
C ILE A 49 -23.81 -2.23 16.10
N ILE A 50 -23.59 -1.12 15.38
CA ILE A 50 -22.35 -0.87 14.64
C ILE A 50 -21.62 0.30 15.28
N PHE A 51 -20.36 0.09 15.61
CA PHE A 51 -19.49 1.04 16.27
C PHE A 51 -18.52 1.65 15.25
N PHE A 52 -18.35 2.96 15.32
CA PHE A 52 -17.48 3.73 14.45
C PHE A 52 -16.51 4.54 15.29
N LEU A 53 -15.23 4.47 14.94
CA LEU A 53 -14.21 5.39 15.42
C LEU A 53 -14.43 6.76 14.78
N LYS A 54 -14.09 7.81 15.53
CA LYS A 54 -14.06 9.17 14.99
C LYS A 54 -12.85 9.31 14.07
N THR A 55 -13.11 9.47 12.77
CA THR A 55 -12.07 9.71 11.78
C THR A 55 -11.63 11.18 11.78
N HIS A 56 -10.41 11.44 11.34
CA HIS A 56 -9.91 12.80 11.12
C HIS A 56 -10.59 13.45 9.90
N TRP A 57 -10.90 12.65 8.88
CA TRP A 57 -11.37 13.10 7.56
C TRP A 57 -12.90 13.02 7.43
N THR A 58 -13.47 13.87 6.58
CA THR A 58 -14.91 13.95 6.27
C THR A 58 -15.17 14.29 4.80
N LEU A 59 -16.34 13.94 4.28
CA LEU A 59 -16.91 14.31 2.98
C LEU A 59 -17.62 15.68 3.00
N LYS A 60 -17.67 16.36 4.15
CA LYS A 60 -18.23 17.72 4.23
C LYS A 60 -17.29 18.73 3.57
N GLU A 61 -17.65 19.21 2.38
CA GLU A 61 -16.82 20.12 1.57
C GLU A 61 -16.36 21.38 2.31
N ASN A 62 -17.23 21.96 3.16
CA ASN A 62 -16.91 23.17 3.93
C ASN A 62 -16.03 22.92 5.17
N SER A 63 -15.64 21.67 5.44
CA SER A 63 -14.81 21.32 6.59
C SER A 63 -13.33 21.56 6.28
N PRO A 64 -12.52 22.06 7.25
CA PRO A 64 -11.06 22.07 7.11
C PRO A 64 -10.47 20.65 7.00
N TYR A 65 -11.26 19.61 7.30
CA TYR A 65 -10.89 18.20 7.21
C TYR A 65 -11.53 17.48 6.01
N PHE A 66 -11.96 18.22 4.99
CA PHE A 66 -12.53 17.63 3.78
C PHE A 66 -11.53 16.71 3.07
N PHE A 67 -11.91 15.46 2.83
CA PHE A 67 -11.11 14.47 2.11
C PHE A 67 -11.25 14.65 0.60
N ASN A 68 -10.56 15.66 0.08
CA ASN A 68 -10.55 15.99 -1.33
C ASN A 68 -9.74 14.98 -2.19
N ASN A 69 -9.79 15.18 -3.51
CA ASN A 69 -9.09 14.34 -4.48
C ASN A 69 -7.58 14.34 -4.28
N GLU A 70 -6.98 15.45 -3.87
CA GLU A 70 -5.55 15.55 -3.60
C GLU A 70 -5.12 14.61 -2.47
N ASN A 71 -5.92 14.54 -1.41
CA ASN A 71 -5.73 13.61 -0.30
C ASN A 71 -5.93 12.14 -0.70
N TYR A 72 -6.83 11.87 -1.64
CA TYR A 72 -6.99 10.55 -2.23
C TYR A 72 -5.76 10.16 -3.07
N PHE A 73 -5.34 11.03 -4.01
CA PHE A 73 -4.26 10.73 -4.95
C PHE A 73 -2.92 10.47 -4.26
N ILE A 74 -2.57 11.23 -3.23
CA ILE A 74 -1.30 11.00 -2.51
C ILE A 74 -1.28 9.65 -1.78
N ARG A 75 -2.44 9.11 -1.39
CA ARG A 75 -2.58 7.81 -0.73
C ARG A 75 -2.72 6.64 -1.71
N THR A 76 -2.94 6.92 -2.98
CA THR A 76 -3.06 5.91 -4.04
C THR A 76 -1.67 5.39 -4.45
N LEU A 77 -1.46 4.08 -4.30
CA LEU A 77 -0.24 3.40 -4.76
C LEU A 77 -0.33 3.07 -6.25
N LEU A 78 -1.52 2.71 -6.75
CA LEU A 78 -1.82 2.58 -8.18
C LEU A 78 -2.00 3.96 -8.82
N ASN A 79 -0.93 4.75 -8.85
CA ASN A 79 -0.89 6.03 -9.55
C ASN A 79 0.33 6.01 -10.49
N LYS A 80 0.06 5.96 -11.80
CA LYS A 80 1.10 5.82 -12.83
C LYS A 80 2.15 6.92 -12.75
N ASP A 81 1.73 8.18 -12.61
CA ASP A 81 2.64 9.32 -12.59
C ASP A 81 3.52 9.27 -11.33
N HIS A 82 2.94 8.87 -10.19
CA HIS A 82 3.70 8.71 -8.96
C HIS A 82 4.71 7.56 -9.03
N LEU A 83 4.36 6.45 -9.69
CA LEU A 83 5.28 5.31 -9.89
C LEU A 83 6.43 5.69 -10.85
N ILE A 84 6.18 6.54 -11.85
CA ILE A 84 7.23 7.10 -12.73
C ILE A 84 8.17 8.00 -11.92
N LEU A 85 7.65 8.91 -11.11
CA LEU A 85 8.47 9.79 -10.26
C LEU A 85 9.31 9.00 -9.26
N GLN A 86 8.74 7.92 -8.71
CA GLN A 86 9.45 7.01 -7.82
C GLN A 86 10.63 6.31 -8.53
N SER A 87 10.43 5.82 -9.76
CA SER A 87 11.48 5.11 -10.50
C SER A 87 12.64 6.01 -10.93
N GLN A 88 12.38 7.31 -11.10
CA GLN A 88 13.42 8.31 -11.32
C GLN A 88 14.28 8.53 -10.06
N LYS A 89 13.77 8.23 -8.86
CA LYS A 89 14.53 8.34 -7.60
C LYS A 89 15.30 7.08 -7.25
N ASN A 90 14.66 5.91 -7.37
CA ASN A 90 15.34 4.63 -7.19
C ASN A 90 14.69 3.56 -8.07
N LYS A 91 15.45 3.02 -9.01
CA LYS A 91 15.00 1.96 -9.93
C LYS A 91 15.39 0.54 -9.45
N ASN A 92 16.17 0.43 -8.37
CA ASN A 92 16.82 -0.82 -7.97
C ASN A 92 16.06 -1.60 -6.89
N ILE A 93 14.80 -1.25 -6.63
CA ILE A 93 13.94 -1.89 -5.64
C ILE A 93 13.44 -3.23 -6.17
N ILE A 94 13.59 -4.29 -5.38
CA ILE A 94 13.00 -5.61 -5.65
C ILE A 94 11.62 -5.68 -5.01
N TYR A 95 10.59 -6.07 -5.75
CA TYR A 95 9.23 -6.24 -5.23
C TYR A 95 8.85 -7.72 -5.24
N VAL A 96 8.44 -8.23 -4.08
CA VAL A 96 7.77 -9.53 -3.94
C VAL A 96 6.44 -9.29 -3.26
N SER A 97 5.35 -9.72 -3.89
CA SER A 97 4.00 -9.53 -3.36
C SER A 97 3.19 -10.82 -3.43
N TYR A 98 2.40 -11.08 -2.40
CA TYR A 98 1.38 -12.12 -2.33
C TYR A 98 0.01 -11.47 -2.28
N HIS A 99 -0.94 -11.98 -3.06
CA HIS A 99 -2.30 -11.43 -3.09
C HIS A 99 -3.30 -12.51 -3.49
N SER A 100 -4.43 -12.62 -2.79
CA SER A 100 -5.51 -13.53 -3.18
C SER A 100 -6.24 -13.03 -4.42
N ASP A 101 -6.54 -13.91 -5.38
CA ASP A 101 -7.38 -13.58 -6.53
C ASP A 101 -8.84 -13.28 -6.17
N LYS A 102 -9.25 -13.70 -4.96
CA LYS A 102 -10.58 -13.48 -4.36
C LYS A 102 -10.53 -12.62 -3.09
N ASP A 103 -9.48 -11.82 -2.89
CA ASP A 103 -9.36 -10.95 -1.71
C ASP A 103 -10.61 -10.06 -1.56
N PRO A 104 -11.39 -10.23 -0.47
CA PRO A 104 -12.68 -9.54 -0.33
C PRO A 104 -12.53 -8.06 0.06
N LEU A 105 -11.33 -7.64 0.51
CA LEU A 105 -11.08 -6.29 0.99
C LEU A 105 -10.34 -5.43 -0.03
N THR A 106 -9.45 -6.05 -0.80
CA THR A 106 -8.56 -5.34 -1.73
C THR A 106 -8.52 -6.06 -3.08
N PRO A 107 -9.29 -5.60 -4.08
CA PRO A 107 -9.39 -6.29 -5.38
C PRO A 107 -8.03 -6.55 -6.05
N ALA A 108 -7.81 -7.80 -6.45
CA ALA A 108 -6.53 -8.25 -7.01
C ALA A 108 -6.14 -7.53 -8.31
N ASN A 109 -7.12 -7.12 -9.10
CA ASN A 109 -6.89 -6.42 -10.37
C ASN A 109 -6.07 -5.13 -10.18
N PHE A 110 -6.28 -4.36 -9.10
CA PHE A 110 -5.50 -3.15 -8.82
C PHE A 110 -4.07 -3.49 -8.42
N LYS A 111 -3.86 -4.57 -7.65
CA LYS A 111 -2.52 -5.08 -7.33
C LYS A 111 -1.79 -5.51 -8.61
N GLN A 112 -2.46 -6.29 -9.46
CA GLN A 112 -1.92 -6.75 -10.75
C GLN A 112 -1.48 -5.57 -11.62
N GLN A 113 -2.33 -4.55 -11.77
CA GLN A 113 -1.98 -3.34 -12.52
C GLN A 113 -0.77 -2.61 -11.93
N THR A 114 -0.71 -2.47 -10.60
CA THR A 114 0.42 -1.82 -9.92
C THR A 114 1.73 -2.56 -10.21
N MET A 115 1.72 -3.89 -10.07
CA MET A 115 2.89 -4.74 -10.30
C MET A 115 3.30 -4.76 -11.78
N GLN A 116 2.33 -4.72 -12.69
CA GLN A 116 2.60 -4.62 -14.13
C GLN A 116 3.27 -3.29 -14.49
N ILE A 117 2.81 -2.16 -13.94
CA ILE A 117 3.44 -0.86 -14.16
C ILE A 117 4.88 -0.86 -13.63
N LEU A 118 5.10 -1.36 -12.41
CA LEU A 118 6.47 -1.50 -11.85
C LEU A 118 7.36 -2.37 -12.77
N LYS A 119 6.84 -3.49 -13.28
CA LYS A 119 7.59 -4.34 -14.22
C LYS A 119 7.94 -3.59 -15.52
N ILE A 120 7.00 -2.84 -16.10
CA ILE A 120 7.23 -2.00 -17.30
C ILE A 120 8.27 -0.92 -17.03
N LEU A 121 8.26 -0.34 -15.82
CA LEU A 121 9.27 0.63 -15.39
C LEU A 121 10.65 0.00 -15.16
N GLY A 122 10.79 -1.32 -15.26
CA GLY A 122 12.07 -2.04 -15.23
C GLY A 122 12.50 -2.50 -13.84
N TYR A 123 11.60 -2.55 -12.87
CA TYR A 123 11.87 -3.15 -11.56
C TYR A 123 11.87 -4.69 -11.63
N ASP A 124 12.58 -5.34 -10.70
CA ASP A 124 12.43 -6.79 -10.45
C ASP A 124 11.16 -7.00 -9.62
N VAL A 125 10.13 -7.59 -10.25
CA VAL A 125 8.79 -7.75 -9.66
C VAL A 125 8.35 -9.20 -9.72
N SER A 126 7.99 -9.76 -8.57
CA SER A 126 7.37 -11.07 -8.41
C SER A 126 6.01 -10.91 -7.74
N LEU A 127 4.92 -11.15 -8.49
CA LEU A 127 3.56 -11.18 -7.95
C LEU A 127 3.07 -12.63 -7.88
N ASN A 128 2.86 -13.11 -6.66
CA ASN A 128 2.25 -14.39 -6.34
C ASN A 128 0.74 -14.19 -6.18
N LEU A 129 0.00 -14.24 -7.29
CA LEU A 129 -1.45 -14.29 -7.27
C LEU A 129 -1.91 -15.68 -6.81
N ILE A 130 -2.68 -15.73 -5.72
CA ILE A 130 -3.08 -16.97 -5.06
C ILE A 130 -4.50 -17.33 -5.49
N ASP A 131 -4.65 -18.50 -6.09
CA ASP A 131 -5.92 -19.14 -6.43
C ASP A 131 -6.13 -20.38 -5.54
N GLU A 132 -7.28 -21.05 -5.68
CA GLU A 132 -7.64 -22.22 -4.87
C GLU A 132 -6.60 -23.36 -4.94
N ASN A 133 -5.92 -23.52 -6.08
CA ASN A 133 -4.96 -24.60 -6.28
C ASN A 133 -3.64 -24.36 -5.52
N LYS A 134 -3.40 -23.14 -5.05
CA LYS A 134 -2.19 -22.76 -4.31
C LYS A 134 -2.36 -22.85 -2.78
N ILE A 135 -3.55 -23.24 -2.30
CA ILE A 135 -3.80 -23.47 -0.88
C ILE A 135 -3.13 -24.78 -0.46
N ASP A 136 -2.20 -24.70 0.50
CA ASP A 136 -1.48 -25.85 1.05
C ASP A 136 -1.84 -26.16 2.51
N GLY A 137 -2.70 -25.33 3.12
CA GLY A 137 -3.12 -25.45 4.52
C GLY A 137 -2.03 -25.16 5.54
N LYS A 138 -0.83 -24.74 5.10
CA LYS A 138 0.35 -24.51 5.94
C LYS A 138 0.86 -23.09 5.77
N PHE A 139 1.42 -22.79 4.60
CA PHE A 139 1.90 -21.46 4.25
C PHE A 139 0.73 -20.60 3.76
N ILE A 140 -0.03 -21.10 2.79
CA ILE A 140 -1.25 -20.47 2.26
C ILE A 140 -2.45 -21.27 2.78
N LYS A 141 -3.31 -20.63 3.57
CA LYS A 141 -4.38 -21.34 4.30
C LYS A 141 -5.77 -21.11 3.71
N ASN A 142 -5.99 -19.96 3.08
CA ASN A 142 -7.27 -19.56 2.50
C ASN A 142 -7.05 -18.48 1.42
N LEU A 143 -8.16 -18.00 0.86
CA LEU A 143 -8.21 -16.89 -0.10
C LEU A 143 -8.73 -15.59 0.52
N ASP A 144 -8.87 -15.53 1.84
CA ASP A 144 -9.20 -14.30 2.53
C ASP A 144 -8.04 -13.30 2.42
N HIS A 145 -8.26 -12.08 2.90
CA HIS A 145 -7.20 -11.08 2.97
C HIS A 145 -5.97 -11.60 3.73
N GLY A 146 -4.79 -11.50 3.11
CA GLY A 146 -3.52 -12.02 3.62
C GLY A 146 -3.31 -13.53 3.46
N CYS A 147 -4.28 -14.25 2.87
CA CYS A 147 -4.24 -15.69 2.56
C CYS A 147 -3.92 -16.62 3.75
N GLY A 148 -4.11 -16.12 4.98
CA GLY A 148 -3.71 -16.80 6.21
C GLY A 148 -2.18 -17.00 6.36
N ILE A 149 -1.37 -16.30 5.55
CA ILE A 149 0.10 -16.35 5.58
C ILE A 149 0.59 -15.53 6.79
N PRO A 150 1.25 -16.15 7.78
CA PRO A 150 1.85 -15.38 8.88
C PRO A 150 3.06 -14.58 8.39
N ASP A 151 3.21 -13.33 8.82
CA ASP A 151 4.36 -12.47 8.46
C ASP A 151 5.70 -13.18 8.73
N LYS A 152 5.84 -13.82 9.89
CA LYS A 152 7.06 -14.59 10.23
C LYS A 152 7.38 -15.67 9.19
N ALA A 153 6.36 -16.35 8.66
CA ALA A 153 6.54 -17.37 7.64
C ALA A 153 6.89 -16.75 6.28
N LEU A 154 6.22 -15.65 5.91
CA LEU A 154 6.49 -14.89 4.70
C LEU A 154 7.94 -14.39 4.68
N PHE A 155 8.39 -13.72 5.74
CA PHE A 155 9.77 -13.24 5.84
C PHE A 155 10.78 -14.39 5.87
N ARG A 156 10.50 -15.50 6.58
CA ARG A 156 11.39 -16.66 6.56
C ARG A 156 11.59 -17.22 5.14
N LYS A 157 10.56 -17.13 4.29
CA LYS A 157 10.60 -17.60 2.90
C LYS A 157 11.28 -16.59 1.99
N GLU A 158 10.84 -15.33 1.99
CA GLU A 158 11.20 -14.36 0.96
C GLU A 158 12.43 -13.52 1.32
N LEU A 159 12.73 -13.31 2.60
CA LEU A 159 13.86 -12.48 3.00
C LEU A 159 15.21 -13.08 2.56
N PRO A 160 15.51 -14.38 2.76
CA PRO A 160 16.77 -14.95 2.29
C PRO A 160 16.95 -14.82 0.78
N LEU A 161 15.90 -15.13 0.00
CA LEU A 161 15.91 -15.02 -1.47
C LEU A 161 16.13 -13.57 -1.92
N MET A 162 15.52 -12.62 -1.23
CA MET A 162 15.72 -11.20 -1.50
C MET A 162 17.15 -10.77 -1.17
N LEU A 163 17.71 -11.19 -0.03
CA LEU A 163 19.08 -10.86 0.36
C LEU A 163 20.12 -11.45 -0.60
N GLU A 164 19.90 -12.67 -1.12
CA GLU A 164 20.73 -13.26 -2.18
C GLU A 164 20.75 -12.38 -3.43
N LYS A 165 19.58 -11.90 -3.89
CA LYS A 165 19.49 -10.98 -5.04
C LYS A 165 20.13 -9.62 -4.79
N LEU A 166 20.20 -9.19 -3.53
CA LEU A 166 20.82 -7.94 -3.10
C LEU A 166 22.32 -8.08 -2.85
N GLN A 167 22.87 -9.30 -2.81
CA GLN A 167 24.27 -9.55 -2.54
C GLN A 167 25.17 -8.82 -3.56
N GLY A 168 26.16 -8.08 -3.05
CA GLY A 168 27.08 -7.30 -3.88
C GLY A 168 26.51 -5.99 -4.44
N ARG A 169 25.22 -5.69 -4.24
CA ARG A 169 24.67 -4.37 -4.58
C ARG A 169 25.18 -3.32 -3.60
N LYS A 170 25.51 -2.14 -4.12
CA LYS A 170 25.75 -0.96 -3.28
C LYS A 170 24.41 -0.29 -3.04
N SER A 171 23.96 -0.32 -1.78
CA SER A 171 22.82 0.49 -1.37
C SER A 171 23.23 1.96 -1.38
N PHE A 172 22.37 2.83 -1.90
CA PHE A 172 22.62 4.27 -2.01
C PHE A 172 21.65 5.03 -1.12
N MET A 173 21.64 4.65 0.15
CA MET A 173 20.87 5.28 1.23
C MET A 173 21.49 6.64 1.55
N GLN A 174 20.82 7.71 1.12
CA GLN A 174 21.21 9.09 1.40
C GLN A 174 19.98 9.97 1.51
N GLU A 175 20.08 11.05 2.28
CA GLU A 175 19.03 12.07 2.39
C GLU A 175 18.59 12.55 1.00
N ASN A 176 17.27 12.68 0.81
CA ASN A 176 16.69 13.11 -0.45
C ASN A 176 15.27 13.66 -0.22
N SER A 177 14.64 14.04 -1.32
CA SER A 177 13.23 14.41 -1.33
C SER A 177 12.52 13.86 -2.56
N ILE A 178 11.21 13.67 -2.46
CA ILE A 178 10.33 13.36 -3.58
C ILE A 178 9.06 14.20 -3.51
N SER A 179 8.63 14.67 -4.67
CA SER A 179 7.45 15.52 -4.81
C SER A 179 6.40 14.81 -5.65
N TYR A 180 5.14 14.88 -5.21
CA TYR A 180 4.00 14.27 -5.86
C TYR A 180 2.94 15.33 -6.15
N PRO A 181 2.85 15.80 -7.41
CA PRO A 181 1.71 16.58 -7.87
C PRO A 181 0.42 15.76 -7.74
N CYS A 182 -0.59 16.36 -7.13
CA CYS A 182 -1.91 15.81 -6.90
C CYS A 182 -2.90 16.96 -7.08
N GLY A 183 -3.57 17.07 -8.24
CA GLY A 183 -4.47 18.19 -8.52
C GLY A 183 -3.79 19.55 -8.35
N ASN A 184 -4.37 20.42 -7.52
CA ASN A 184 -3.84 21.74 -7.21
C ASN A 184 -2.85 21.74 -6.04
N LYS A 185 -2.32 20.57 -5.63
CA LYS A 185 -1.37 20.47 -4.53
C LYS A 185 -0.14 19.67 -4.92
N VAL A 186 0.98 19.97 -4.30
CA VAL A 186 2.21 19.17 -4.39
C VAL A 186 2.59 18.70 -2.99
N PHE A 187 2.59 17.39 -2.78
CA PHE A 187 3.05 16.76 -1.55
C PHE A 187 4.53 16.45 -1.67
N ILE A 188 5.35 16.99 -0.77
CA ILE A 188 6.80 16.84 -0.80
C ILE A 188 7.23 16.12 0.46
N PHE A 189 7.76 14.91 0.31
CA PHE A 189 8.40 14.18 1.39
C PHE A 189 9.89 14.47 1.36
N LYS A 190 10.43 14.95 2.47
CA LYS A 190 11.84 15.29 2.62
C LYS A 190 12.42 14.51 3.78
N ASP A 191 13.54 13.86 3.52
CA ASP A 191 14.43 13.48 4.59
C ASP A 191 15.27 14.70 4.99
N VAL A 192 15.28 15.00 6.29
CA VAL A 192 16.10 16.07 6.88
C VAL A 192 17.06 15.52 7.94
N GLY A 193 17.42 14.24 7.82
CA GLY A 193 18.40 13.53 8.63
C GLY A 193 17.74 12.67 9.71
N ASP A 194 17.34 13.28 10.82
CA ASP A 194 16.76 12.57 11.97
C ASP A 194 15.25 12.32 11.84
N LYS A 195 14.60 12.96 10.87
CA LYS A 195 13.15 12.86 10.64
C LYS A 195 12.79 13.04 9.17
N PHE A 196 11.57 12.62 8.85
CA PHE A 196 10.90 12.94 7.60
C PHE A 196 9.91 14.09 7.79
N GLU A 197 9.96 15.07 6.89
CA GLU A 197 9.01 16.17 6.83
C GLU A 197 8.10 16.04 5.61
N LEU A 198 6.81 16.22 5.84
CA LEU A 198 5.82 16.40 4.78
C LEU A 198 5.54 17.90 4.63
N VAL A 199 5.84 18.44 3.46
CA VAL A 199 5.48 19.81 3.07
C VAL A 199 4.40 19.73 1.98
N ILE A 200 3.30 20.44 2.19
CA ILE A 200 2.20 20.53 1.22
C ILE A 200 2.20 21.94 0.65
N LYS A 201 2.30 22.07 -0.67
CA LYS A 201 2.18 23.34 -1.39
C LYS A 201 0.93 23.33 -2.24
N ASP A 202 0.31 24.50 -2.37
CA ASP A 202 -0.70 24.79 -3.39
C ASP A 202 -0.02 25.18 -4.72
#